data_AF-A0A7Y4Y8U9-F1
#
_entry.id   AF-A0A7Y4Y8U9-F1
#
_cell.length_a   1.000
_cell.length_b   1.000
_cell.length_c   1.000
_cell.angle_alpha   90.00
_cell.angle_beta   90.00
_cell.angle_gamma   90.00
#
_symmetry.space_group_name_H-M   'P 1'
#
loop_
_entity.id
_entity.type
_entity.pdbx_description
1 polymer ?
#
loop_
_entity_poly.entity_id
_entity_poly.type
_entity_poly.pdbx_seq_one_letter_code
_entity_poly.pdbx_strand_id
1 'polypeptide(L)'
;MKQLLLCFVFIIPAMVALSQKETYDLVSYTPPAKWKKEAKENIISYTNTNKKNSTWCRIGIVKSTASKGSIEADFESEWQELVAKPYGTTDAPQANEVLDTAGWKIKAGVGKFSFNNRDAMALLTTMSGYNRCVSVVSLTNSQDYIKDIQSLLTSIDLKKMNVADQSPILNTGDNSTGIGTQNQTVPATTSNDLGPDNTQRKDGFAFSSTNFDDGWTSIVQEDWVQVNKRSIKVLLHYPKEGTIFPADPDVLTTAAWNILVAPRYSNLKNYKTAYISTYNRPYLGMGYATENKTGKEVFVVLFRQGEGWIEFIAPDKNTFIQEYKFDPETIKWDSNSDLMNPLANMAVHNKFAVAASDFKGKWTSDFTGIQQLYNVYTGNYAGMHMNQSNEEFVFGNGGNYSWKLLVVNGMAGNAKFTEVKSSGKLSVPNNWQVHFTKIETGSKTYNAFWSCIKGARILNLLDAQYPGSGIYTKYGLAK
;
A
#
# COMPACT_ATOMS: atom_id res chain seq x y z
N MET A 1 -12.97 -85.26 -9.27
CA MET A 1 -12.37 -84.49 -8.16
C MET A 1 -11.94 -83.12 -8.66
N LYS A 2 -12.68 -82.08 -8.27
CA LYS A 2 -12.26 -80.71 -7.89
C LYS A 2 -10.83 -80.31 -8.35
N GLN A 3 -10.60 -79.22 -9.07
CA GLN A 3 -10.81 -77.86 -8.59
C GLN A 3 -10.99 -76.84 -9.73
N LEU A 4 -11.82 -75.84 -9.43
CA LEU A 4 -12.16 -74.66 -10.24
C LEU A 4 -10.96 -73.69 -10.27
N LEU A 5 -10.51 -73.28 -11.45
CA LEU A 5 -9.51 -72.22 -11.62
C LEU A 5 -10.24 -70.87 -11.61
N LEU A 6 -10.08 -70.08 -10.53
CA LEU A 6 -10.64 -68.73 -10.41
C LEU A 6 -9.49 -67.72 -10.50
N CYS A 7 -9.43 -66.94 -11.59
CA CYS A 7 -8.53 -65.80 -11.73
C CYS A 7 -9.00 -64.66 -10.80
N PHE A 8 -8.25 -64.38 -9.73
CA PHE A 8 -8.45 -63.19 -8.90
C PHE A 8 -7.49 -62.09 -9.36
N VAL A 9 -8.05 -61.07 -10.03
CA VAL A 9 -7.37 -59.82 -10.34
C VAL A 9 -7.27 -59.00 -9.05
N PHE A 10 -6.06 -58.84 -8.51
CA PHE A 10 -5.79 -57.94 -7.38
C PHE A 10 -5.70 -56.50 -7.90
N ILE A 11 -6.78 -55.74 -7.78
CA ILE A 11 -6.76 -54.28 -7.89
C ILE A 11 -6.26 -53.76 -6.54
N ILE A 12 -5.05 -53.20 -6.51
CA ILE A 12 -4.55 -52.42 -5.37
C ILE A 12 -5.05 -50.98 -5.56
N PRO A 13 -5.98 -50.45 -4.74
CA PRO A 13 -6.24 -49.03 -4.74
C PRO A 13 -5.08 -48.32 -4.02
N ALA A 14 -4.36 -47.46 -4.75
CA ALA A 14 -3.46 -46.49 -4.16
C ALA A 14 -4.29 -45.51 -3.31
N MET A 15 -4.34 -45.74 -2.00
CA MET A 15 -4.85 -44.75 -1.05
C MET A 15 -3.91 -43.55 -1.06
N VAL A 16 -4.26 -42.52 -1.82
CA VAL A 16 -3.69 -41.19 -1.64
C VAL A 16 -4.28 -40.65 -0.35
N ALA A 17 -3.51 -40.66 0.74
CA ALA A 17 -3.91 -40.04 1.98
C ALA A 17 -4.01 -38.52 1.76
N LEU A 18 -5.21 -38.03 1.48
CA LEU A 18 -5.51 -36.61 1.54
C LEU A 18 -5.29 -36.16 2.99
N SER A 19 -4.34 -35.25 3.20
CA SER A 19 -4.12 -34.65 4.52
C SER A 19 -5.39 -33.91 4.93
N GLN A 20 -6.04 -34.36 6.00
CA GLN A 20 -7.32 -33.83 6.46
C GLN A 20 -7.11 -32.47 7.14
N LYS A 21 -7.90 -31.46 6.73
CA LYS A 21 -7.92 -30.16 7.43
C LYS A 21 -8.40 -30.35 8.86
N GLU A 22 -7.75 -29.66 9.79
CA GLU A 22 -8.22 -29.46 11.15
C GLU A 22 -8.78 -28.04 11.32
N THR A 23 -9.73 -27.88 12.24
CA THR A 23 -10.28 -26.57 12.59
C THR A 23 -9.96 -26.27 14.05
N TYR A 24 -9.44 -25.08 14.29
CA TYR A 24 -9.27 -24.51 15.62
C TYR A 24 -9.80 -23.08 15.59
N ASP A 25 -10.86 -22.84 16.36
CA ASP A 25 -11.54 -21.54 16.42
C ASP A 25 -11.99 -21.04 15.03
N LEU A 26 -11.48 -19.89 14.54
CA LEU A 26 -11.82 -19.34 13.23
C LEU A 26 -10.92 -19.85 12.09
N VAL A 27 -9.95 -20.72 12.39
CA VAL A 27 -8.90 -21.15 11.46
C VAL A 27 -9.10 -22.61 11.11
N SER A 28 -9.31 -22.91 9.83
CA SER A 28 -9.22 -24.28 9.30
C SER A 28 -7.92 -24.44 8.51
N TYR A 29 -7.10 -25.43 8.81
CA TYR A 29 -5.73 -25.55 8.28
C TYR A 29 -5.30 -27.01 8.15
N THR A 30 -4.23 -27.26 7.40
CA THR A 30 -3.62 -28.58 7.26
C THR A 30 -2.43 -28.68 8.23
N PRO A 31 -2.44 -29.60 9.21
CA PRO A 31 -1.33 -29.77 10.15
C PRO A 31 -0.02 -30.17 9.46
N PRO A 32 1.14 -29.68 9.94
CA PRO A 32 2.43 -30.07 9.38
C PRO A 32 2.69 -31.55 9.67
N ALA A 33 3.01 -32.32 8.63
CA ALA A 33 3.11 -33.77 8.72
C ALA A 33 4.27 -34.20 9.63
N LYS A 34 4.00 -35.15 10.55
CA LYS A 34 5.00 -35.72 11.49
C LYS A 34 5.53 -34.75 12.55
N TRP A 35 4.89 -33.60 12.74
CA TRP A 35 5.23 -32.69 13.84
C TRP A 35 4.49 -33.09 15.12
N LYS A 36 5.09 -32.81 16.28
CA LYS A 36 4.46 -33.07 17.58
C LYS A 36 3.42 -31.99 17.84
N LYS A 37 2.14 -32.38 17.95
CA LYS A 37 1.03 -31.48 18.31
C LYS A 37 0.90 -31.35 19.84
N GLU A 38 0.69 -30.13 20.30
CA GLU A 38 0.38 -29.80 21.70
C GLU A 38 -0.79 -28.82 21.72
N ALA A 39 -1.87 -29.18 22.41
CA ALA A 39 -3.04 -28.32 22.56
C ALA A 39 -3.08 -27.73 23.98
N LYS A 40 -3.23 -26.41 24.07
CA LYS A 40 -3.51 -25.67 25.31
C LYS A 40 -4.75 -24.81 25.10
N GLU A 41 -5.30 -24.28 26.20
CA GLU A 41 -6.57 -23.53 26.20
C GLU A 41 -6.67 -22.43 25.14
N ASN A 42 -5.58 -21.70 24.90
CA ASN A 42 -5.55 -20.54 24.00
C ASN A 42 -4.63 -20.72 22.79
N ILE A 43 -4.00 -21.87 22.59
CA ILE A 43 -3.07 -22.10 21.48
C ILE A 43 -2.96 -23.58 21.10
N ILE A 44 -2.98 -23.87 19.81
CA ILE A 44 -2.53 -25.16 19.26
C ILE A 44 -1.11 -24.97 18.74
N SER A 45 -0.17 -25.77 19.24
CA SER A 45 1.24 -25.73 18.85
C SER A 45 1.66 -27.00 18.12
N TYR A 46 2.52 -26.83 17.13
CA TYR A 46 3.24 -27.91 16.45
C TYR A 46 4.74 -27.69 16.63
N THR A 47 5.44 -28.71 17.10
CA THR A 47 6.89 -28.62 17.37
C THR A 47 7.63 -29.70 16.60
N ASN A 48 8.77 -29.32 16.03
CA ASN A 48 9.73 -30.24 15.42
C ASN A 48 11.14 -29.93 15.91
N THR A 49 11.92 -30.97 16.16
CA THR A 49 13.31 -30.85 16.63
C THR A 49 14.18 -31.84 15.88
N ASN A 50 15.28 -31.35 15.30
CA ASN A 50 16.32 -32.17 14.70
C ASN A 50 17.53 -32.20 15.62
N LYS A 51 17.68 -33.31 16.35
CA LYS A 51 18.79 -33.50 17.30
C LYS A 51 20.16 -33.57 16.63
N LYS A 52 20.26 -33.97 15.36
CA LYS A 52 21.54 -34.05 14.65
C LYS A 52 22.13 -32.67 14.38
N ASN A 53 21.27 -31.72 14.00
CA ASN A 53 21.68 -30.38 13.59
C ASN A 53 21.44 -29.34 14.72
N SER A 54 20.90 -29.77 15.86
CA SER A 54 20.47 -28.89 16.97
C SER A 54 19.50 -27.78 16.53
N THR A 55 18.64 -28.09 15.56
CA THR A 55 17.64 -27.15 15.04
C THR A 55 16.25 -27.49 15.59
N TRP A 56 15.41 -26.47 15.77
CA TRP A 56 14.06 -26.63 16.27
C TRP A 56 13.13 -25.59 15.67
N CYS A 57 11.85 -25.93 15.58
CA CYS A 57 10.79 -24.98 15.27
C CYS A 57 9.52 -25.29 16.06
N ARG A 58 8.81 -24.22 16.42
CA ARG A 58 7.46 -24.27 16.97
C ARG A 58 6.56 -23.33 16.19
N ILE A 59 5.42 -23.84 15.73
CA ILE A 59 4.34 -23.06 15.12
C ILE A 59 3.18 -23.06 16.10
N GLY A 60 2.57 -21.91 16.36
CA GLY A 60 1.44 -21.74 17.27
C GLY A 60 0.30 -21.01 16.58
N ILE A 61 -0.89 -21.63 16.55
CA ILE A 61 -2.14 -21.01 16.11
C ILE A 61 -2.88 -20.57 17.37
N VAL A 62 -3.02 -19.25 17.54
CA VAL A 62 -3.58 -18.63 18.74
C VAL A 62 -5.10 -18.50 18.56
N LYS A 63 -5.84 -18.69 19.66
CA LYS A 63 -7.29 -18.48 19.71
C LYS A 63 -7.61 -17.03 19.35
N SER A 64 -8.61 -16.79 18.51
CA SER A 64 -8.92 -15.42 18.08
C SER A 64 -9.42 -14.56 19.24
N THR A 65 -9.00 -13.30 19.22
CA THR A 65 -9.37 -12.26 20.16
C THR A 65 -10.28 -11.24 19.50
N ALA A 66 -10.84 -10.31 20.29
CA ALA A 66 -11.53 -9.15 19.71
C ALA A 66 -10.50 -8.23 19.07
N SER A 67 -10.77 -7.79 17.84
CA SER A 67 -9.93 -6.79 17.17
C SER A 67 -9.92 -5.48 17.97
N LYS A 68 -8.76 -4.80 17.94
CA LYS A 68 -8.51 -3.46 18.48
C LYS A 68 -8.97 -2.35 17.54
N GLY A 69 -9.56 -2.69 16.40
CA GLY A 69 -10.16 -1.74 15.45
C GLY A 69 -9.34 -1.49 14.20
N SER A 70 -8.07 -1.88 14.15
CA SER A 70 -7.26 -1.89 12.92
C SER A 70 -6.21 -3.00 12.93
N ILE A 71 -5.76 -3.40 11.74
CA ILE A 71 -4.70 -4.40 11.58
C ILE A 71 -3.36 -3.93 12.16
N GLU A 72 -3.09 -2.63 12.18
CA GLU A 72 -1.90 -2.06 12.81
C GLU A 72 -1.96 -2.20 14.32
N ALA A 73 -3.09 -1.85 14.93
CA ALA A 73 -3.28 -1.95 16.38
C ALA A 73 -3.30 -3.43 16.85
N ASP A 74 -3.93 -4.30 16.05
CA ASP A 74 -3.93 -5.74 16.28
C ASP A 74 -2.53 -6.33 16.18
N PHE A 75 -1.81 -6.06 15.08
CA PHE A 75 -0.46 -6.57 14.88
C PHE A 75 0.50 -6.09 15.97
N GLU A 76 0.45 -4.81 16.36
CA GLU A 76 1.29 -4.28 17.45
C GLU A 76 0.97 -4.98 18.78
N SER A 77 -0.32 -5.10 19.13
CA SER A 77 -0.74 -5.80 20.35
C SER A 77 -0.25 -7.24 20.36
N GLU A 78 -0.43 -7.97 19.25
CA GLU A 78 -0.04 -9.37 19.15
C GLU A 78 1.48 -9.54 19.12
N TRP A 79 2.23 -8.62 18.50
CA TRP A 79 3.68 -8.60 18.54
C TRP A 79 4.19 -8.44 19.97
N GLN A 80 3.62 -7.49 20.72
CA GLN A 80 4.01 -7.25 22.11
C GLN A 80 3.74 -8.47 22.99
N GLU A 81 2.55 -9.07 22.90
CA GLU A 81 2.14 -10.18 23.78
C GLU A 81 2.77 -11.52 23.39
N LEU A 82 2.91 -11.82 22.10
CA LEU A 82 3.34 -13.13 21.63
C LEU A 82 4.85 -13.21 21.35
N VAL A 83 5.51 -12.07 21.13
CA VAL A 83 6.92 -12.02 20.72
C VAL A 83 7.77 -11.16 21.66
N ALA A 84 7.45 -9.88 21.82
CA ALA A 84 8.31 -8.95 22.57
C ALA A 84 8.44 -9.30 24.04
N LYS A 85 7.32 -9.41 24.76
CA LYS A 85 7.31 -9.73 26.20
C LYS A 85 7.88 -11.12 26.52
N PRO A 86 7.50 -12.21 25.81
CA PRO A 86 7.99 -13.54 26.17
C PRO A 86 9.48 -13.77 25.87
N TYR A 87 10.04 -13.03 24.89
CA TYR A 87 11.42 -13.26 24.41
C TYR A 87 12.36 -12.07 24.63
N GLY A 88 11.89 -11.00 25.25
CA GLY A 88 12.72 -9.84 25.60
C GLY A 88 13.30 -9.10 24.40
N THR A 89 12.63 -9.14 23.25
CA THR A 89 13.08 -8.39 22.07
C THR A 89 12.61 -6.94 22.14
N THR A 90 13.54 -6.00 21.98
CA THR A 90 13.29 -4.55 22.04
C THR A 90 13.26 -3.89 20.67
N ASP A 91 13.72 -4.60 19.64
CA ASP A 91 13.74 -4.10 18.28
C ASP A 91 12.33 -4.19 17.67
N ALA A 92 11.93 -3.17 16.94
CA ALA A 92 10.68 -3.18 16.20
C ALA A 92 10.70 -4.31 15.14
N PRO A 93 9.56 -5.01 14.93
CA PRO A 93 9.47 -6.03 13.89
C PRO A 93 9.71 -5.42 12.51
N GLN A 94 10.40 -6.17 11.66
CA GLN A 94 10.36 -5.91 10.23
C GLN A 94 9.05 -6.47 9.69
N ALA A 95 8.09 -5.59 9.42
CA ALA A 95 6.74 -5.96 8.98
C ALA A 95 6.52 -5.69 7.49
N ASN A 96 5.58 -6.41 6.88
CA ASN A 96 5.10 -6.14 5.53
C ASN A 96 4.03 -5.02 5.53
N GLU A 97 3.65 -4.59 4.31
CA GLU A 97 2.41 -3.84 4.11
C GLU A 97 1.17 -4.71 4.35
N VAL A 98 0.06 -4.05 4.65
CA VAL A 98 -1.23 -4.72 4.87
C VAL A 98 -1.73 -5.34 3.58
N LEU A 99 -2.00 -6.63 3.61
CA LEU A 99 -2.71 -7.34 2.55
C LEU A 99 -4.21 -7.35 2.86
N ASP A 100 -5.07 -7.23 1.84
CA ASP A 100 -6.52 -7.36 1.97
C ASP A 100 -7.00 -8.55 1.14
N THR A 101 -7.67 -9.51 1.78
CA THR A 101 -8.30 -10.62 1.08
C THR A 101 -9.56 -11.07 1.79
N ALA A 102 -10.66 -11.17 1.03
CA ALA A 102 -11.93 -11.74 1.49
C ALA A 102 -12.47 -11.14 2.81
N GLY A 103 -12.24 -9.84 3.06
CA GLY A 103 -12.68 -9.12 4.27
C GLY A 103 -11.73 -9.24 5.46
N TRP A 104 -10.58 -9.88 5.28
CA TRP A 104 -9.49 -9.96 6.26
C TRP A 104 -8.31 -9.12 5.81
N LYS A 105 -7.85 -8.23 6.69
CA LYS A 105 -6.57 -7.54 6.58
C LYS A 105 -5.48 -8.39 7.21
N ILE A 106 -4.34 -8.56 6.55
CA ILE A 106 -3.27 -9.46 6.99
C ILE A 106 -1.97 -8.67 7.08
N LYS A 107 -1.27 -8.79 8.21
CA LYS A 107 0.05 -8.22 8.44
C LYS A 107 0.96 -9.25 9.07
N ALA A 108 2.18 -9.33 8.58
CA ALA A 108 3.20 -10.24 9.06
C ALA A 108 4.46 -9.47 9.40
N GLY A 109 5.19 -9.94 10.42
CA GLY A 109 6.48 -9.38 10.76
C GLY A 109 7.45 -10.41 11.31
N VAL A 110 8.72 -10.05 11.22
CA VAL A 110 9.84 -10.87 11.68
C VAL A 110 10.73 -10.07 12.63
N GLY A 111 11.27 -10.77 13.61
CA GLY A 111 12.14 -10.19 14.64
C GLY A 111 13.12 -11.23 15.14
N LYS A 112 14.26 -10.75 15.65
CA LYS A 112 15.30 -11.60 16.23
C LYS A 112 15.16 -11.63 17.75
N PHE A 113 15.53 -12.76 18.34
CA PHE A 113 15.68 -12.91 19.77
C PHE A 113 16.78 -13.93 20.07
N SER A 114 17.26 -13.96 21.31
CA SER A 114 18.24 -14.95 21.76
C SER A 114 17.55 -16.04 22.57
N PHE A 115 17.85 -17.30 22.26
CA PHE A 115 17.38 -18.46 23.00
C PHE A 115 18.55 -19.41 23.27
N ASN A 116 18.82 -19.69 24.55
CA ASN A 116 19.98 -20.48 24.98
C ASN A 116 21.30 -19.95 24.39
N ASN A 117 21.52 -18.64 24.42
CA ASN A 117 22.69 -17.95 23.86
C ASN A 117 22.92 -18.18 22.36
N ARG A 118 21.86 -18.47 21.60
CA ARG A 118 21.90 -18.56 20.14
C ARG A 118 20.83 -17.68 19.53
N ASP A 119 21.15 -17.13 18.37
CA ASP A 119 20.20 -16.36 17.58
C ASP A 119 19.04 -17.24 17.13
N ALA A 120 17.83 -16.72 17.30
CA ALA A 120 16.58 -17.27 16.83
C ALA A 120 15.74 -16.16 16.19
N MET A 121 14.73 -16.57 15.43
CA MET A 121 13.78 -15.67 14.79
C MET A 121 12.36 -16.00 15.20
N ALA A 122 11.57 -14.95 15.36
CA ALA A 122 10.13 -14.99 15.54
C ALA A 122 9.46 -14.44 14.29
N LEU A 123 8.46 -15.15 13.79
CA LEU A 123 7.60 -14.75 12.69
C LEU A 123 6.18 -14.67 13.24
N LEU A 124 5.53 -13.53 13.10
CA LEU A 124 4.13 -13.35 13.48
C LEU A 124 3.32 -13.03 12.22
N THR A 125 2.19 -13.70 12.05
CA THR A 125 1.16 -13.33 11.06
C THR A 125 -0.14 -13.04 11.81
N THR A 126 -0.64 -11.81 11.65
CA THR A 126 -1.88 -11.32 12.23
C THR A 126 -2.91 -11.10 11.12
N MET A 127 -4.14 -11.54 11.35
CA MET A 127 -5.26 -11.40 10.44
C MET A 127 -6.43 -10.73 11.19
N SER A 128 -6.86 -9.57 10.73
CA SER A 128 -7.89 -8.74 11.33
C SER A 128 -9.10 -8.58 10.40
N GLY A 129 -10.28 -8.89 10.88
CA GLY A 129 -11.51 -8.86 10.09
C GLY A 129 -12.70 -9.26 10.94
N TYR A 130 -13.88 -8.75 10.58
CA TYR A 130 -15.14 -9.09 11.27
C TYR A 130 -15.09 -8.91 12.80
N ASN A 131 -14.44 -7.84 13.29
CA ASN A 131 -14.18 -7.56 14.72
C ASN A 131 -13.35 -8.62 15.46
N ARG A 132 -12.61 -9.47 14.73
CA ARG A 132 -11.75 -10.51 15.27
C ARG A 132 -10.30 -10.30 14.83
N CYS A 133 -9.39 -10.69 15.70
CA CYS A 133 -7.96 -10.77 15.46
C CYS A 133 -7.52 -12.24 15.60
N VAL A 134 -6.83 -12.76 14.59
CA VAL A 134 -6.29 -14.12 14.55
C VAL A 134 -4.77 -14.00 14.42
N SER A 135 -4.02 -14.82 15.17
CA SER A 135 -2.56 -14.81 15.15
C SER A 135 -1.97 -16.20 14.94
N VAL A 136 -0.96 -16.28 14.08
CA VAL A 136 -0.07 -17.44 13.96
C VAL A 136 1.36 -16.99 14.26
N VAL A 137 1.98 -17.58 15.27
CA VAL A 137 3.34 -17.30 15.71
C VAL A 137 4.24 -18.49 15.41
N SER A 138 5.38 -18.25 14.76
CA SER A 138 6.39 -19.27 14.49
C SER A 138 7.74 -18.85 15.07
N LEU A 139 8.39 -19.77 15.77
CA LEU A 139 9.68 -19.56 16.41
C LEU A 139 10.64 -20.62 15.90
N THR A 140 11.84 -20.22 15.49
CA THR A 140 12.84 -21.16 14.98
C THR A 140 14.24 -20.60 15.12
N ASN A 141 15.22 -21.50 15.28
CA ASN A 141 16.64 -21.17 15.16
C ASN A 141 17.26 -21.61 13.82
N SER A 142 16.44 -22.13 12.90
CA SER A 142 16.89 -22.63 11.60
C SER A 142 15.90 -22.31 10.49
N GLN A 143 16.43 -22.15 9.28
CA GLN A 143 15.65 -21.98 8.07
C GLN A 143 15.02 -23.29 7.55
N ASP A 144 15.45 -24.46 8.07
CA ASP A 144 14.97 -25.78 7.62
C ASP A 144 13.45 -25.94 7.71
N TYR A 145 12.81 -25.22 8.65
CA TYR A 145 11.40 -25.36 8.97
C TYR A 145 10.48 -24.35 8.25
N ILE A 146 11.04 -23.40 7.49
CA ILE A 146 10.25 -22.31 6.91
C ILE A 146 9.25 -22.83 5.86
N LYS A 147 9.60 -23.90 5.12
CA LYS A 147 8.66 -24.55 4.18
C LYS A 147 7.44 -25.13 4.89
N ASP A 148 7.63 -25.72 6.06
CA ASP A 148 6.54 -26.30 6.86
C ASP A 148 5.67 -25.18 7.48
N ILE A 149 6.29 -24.11 7.98
CA ILE A 149 5.59 -22.89 8.47
C ILE A 149 4.65 -22.36 7.38
N GLN A 150 5.15 -22.24 6.15
CA GLN A 150 4.37 -21.70 5.04
C GLN A 150 3.30 -22.64 4.54
N SER A 151 3.59 -23.94 4.48
CA SER A 151 2.59 -24.94 4.13
C SER A 151 1.41 -24.89 5.09
N LEU A 152 1.66 -24.65 6.38
CA LEU A 152 0.59 -24.38 7.34
C LEU A 152 -0.12 -23.06 7.02
N LEU A 153 0.59 -21.94 6.88
CA LEU A 153 -0.02 -20.63 6.65
C LEU A 153 -0.87 -20.57 5.37
N THR A 154 -0.46 -21.25 4.30
CA THR A 154 -1.18 -21.26 3.01
C THR A 154 -2.36 -22.21 3.00
N SER A 155 -2.39 -23.18 3.92
CA SER A 155 -3.53 -24.07 4.12
C SER A 155 -4.67 -23.42 4.93
N ILE A 156 -4.39 -22.26 5.55
CA ILE A 156 -5.35 -21.55 6.39
C ILE A 156 -6.53 -21.06 5.54
N ASP A 157 -7.71 -21.42 6.01
CA ASP A 157 -9.00 -20.96 5.56
C ASP A 157 -9.69 -20.31 6.76
N LEU A 158 -9.98 -19.01 6.64
CA LEU A 158 -10.55 -18.20 7.71
C LEU A 158 -12.08 -18.20 7.59
N LYS A 159 -12.74 -18.64 8.66
CA LYS A 159 -14.19 -18.59 8.75
C LYS A 159 -14.65 -17.13 8.67
N LYS A 160 -15.43 -16.80 7.65
CA LYS A 160 -16.15 -15.53 7.57
C LYS A 160 -17.24 -15.49 8.64
N MET A 161 -17.35 -14.36 9.34
CA MET A 161 -18.45 -14.14 10.28
C MET A 161 -19.51 -13.28 9.60
N ASN A 162 -20.76 -13.73 9.58
CA ASN A 162 -21.86 -12.90 9.12
C ASN A 162 -22.09 -11.78 10.15
N VAL A 163 -22.17 -10.53 9.66
CA VAL A 163 -22.43 -9.32 10.47
C VAL A 163 -23.82 -9.36 11.16
N ALA A 164 -24.62 -10.41 10.93
CA ALA A 164 -25.94 -10.62 11.54
C ALA A 164 -25.92 -11.37 12.89
N ASP A 165 -24.82 -12.02 13.29
CA ASP A 165 -24.78 -12.86 14.50
C ASP A 165 -24.14 -12.20 15.73
N GLN A 166 -24.20 -10.87 15.85
CA GLN A 166 -23.87 -10.18 17.10
C GLN A 166 -24.80 -8.99 17.34
N SER A 167 -25.86 -9.24 18.13
CA SER A 167 -26.58 -8.17 18.81
C SER A 167 -25.63 -7.47 19.80
N PRO A 168 -25.49 -6.14 19.76
CA PRO A 168 -25.18 -5.40 20.97
C PRO A 168 -26.39 -5.50 21.90
N ILE A 169 -26.17 -5.87 23.15
CA ILE A 169 -27.17 -5.69 24.21
C ILE A 169 -27.37 -4.19 24.36
N LEU A 170 -28.43 -3.66 23.73
CA LEU A 170 -28.99 -2.35 24.04
C LEU A 170 -30.21 -2.60 24.93
N ASN A 171 -30.12 -2.12 26.16
CA ASN A 171 -31.25 -2.05 27.08
C ASN A 171 -32.41 -1.31 26.41
N THR A 172 -33.52 -2.02 26.22
CA THR A 172 -34.80 -1.46 25.82
C THR A 172 -35.46 -0.78 27.02
N GLY A 173 -35.78 0.50 26.82
CA GLY A 173 -36.58 1.33 27.71
C GLY A 173 -37.44 2.29 26.90
N ASP A 174 -38.40 1.69 26.20
CA ASP A 174 -39.78 2.14 25.92
C ASP A 174 -40.13 3.50 25.23
N ASN A 175 -40.89 3.34 24.14
CA ASN A 175 -42.03 4.11 23.63
C ASN A 175 -41.91 5.61 23.26
N SER A 176 -41.97 5.91 21.96
CA SER A 176 -43.26 6.21 21.28
C SER A 176 -43.10 6.77 19.85
N THR A 177 -43.84 6.13 18.93
CA THR A 177 -44.55 6.62 17.72
C THR A 177 -44.12 7.93 17.03
N GLY A 178 -43.81 7.82 15.73
CA GLY A 178 -43.91 8.95 14.78
C GLY A 178 -43.32 8.66 13.39
N ILE A 179 -44.19 8.36 12.43
CA ILE A 179 -43.87 8.24 10.99
C ILE A 179 -43.57 9.64 10.43
N GLY A 180 -42.45 9.79 9.72
CA GLY A 180 -42.11 11.02 9.00
C GLY A 180 -40.92 10.85 8.07
N THR A 181 -41.20 10.77 6.78
CA THR A 181 -40.27 10.77 5.65
C THR A 181 -39.40 12.02 5.66
N GLN A 182 -38.08 11.95 5.86
CA GLN A 182 -37.14 13.00 5.46
C GLN A 182 -35.74 12.46 5.14
N ASN A 183 -35.22 12.98 4.02
CA ASN A 183 -33.84 13.08 3.56
C ASN A 183 -32.76 12.74 4.61
N GLN A 184 -31.97 11.69 4.32
CA GLN A 184 -30.74 11.43 5.04
C GLN A 184 -29.66 12.44 4.62
N THR A 185 -29.58 13.51 5.41
CA THR A 185 -28.35 14.24 5.66
C THR A 185 -27.34 13.30 6.31
N VAL A 186 -26.23 13.05 5.63
CA VAL A 186 -25.06 12.36 6.20
C VAL A 186 -24.41 13.30 7.23
N PRO A 187 -24.06 12.85 8.44
CA PRO A 187 -23.45 13.70 9.46
C PRO A 187 -22.08 14.22 9.02
N ALA A 188 -21.95 15.54 9.00
CA ALA A 188 -20.68 16.23 8.82
C ALA A 188 -19.83 16.13 10.11
N THR A 189 -18.76 15.36 10.05
CA THR A 189 -17.59 15.54 10.94
C THR A 189 -16.32 15.12 10.20
N THR A 190 -15.72 16.09 9.50
CA THR A 190 -14.29 16.45 9.51
C THR A 190 -14.16 17.69 8.65
N SER A 191 -13.44 18.70 9.14
CA SER A 191 -13.27 20.01 8.48
C SER A 191 -12.79 19.85 7.04
N ASN A 192 -13.69 20.11 6.09
CA ASN A 192 -13.38 20.31 4.67
C ASN A 192 -12.79 21.71 4.46
N ASP A 193 -11.67 22.01 5.11
CA ASP A 193 -10.93 23.24 4.77
C ASP A 193 -10.10 22.98 3.51
N LEU A 194 -10.79 22.96 2.36
CA LEU A 194 -10.19 23.29 1.07
C LEU A 194 -10.61 24.72 0.71
N GLY A 195 -10.59 25.64 1.68
CA GLY A 195 -11.04 27.01 1.49
C GLY A 195 -10.45 27.67 0.24
N PRO A 196 -11.01 28.81 -0.21
CA PRO A 196 -10.48 29.55 -1.36
C PRO A 196 -9.00 29.96 -1.23
N ASP A 197 -8.45 29.85 -0.01
CA ASP A 197 -7.06 30.10 0.34
C ASP A 197 -6.32 28.79 0.66
N ASN A 198 -5.85 28.11 -0.39
CA ASN A 198 -4.71 27.24 -0.19
C ASN A 198 -3.45 28.11 -0.18
N THR A 199 -2.73 28.07 0.92
CA THR A 199 -1.54 28.90 1.15
C THR A 199 -0.29 28.17 0.70
N GLN A 200 0.70 28.93 0.22
CA GLN A 200 1.96 28.35 -0.20
C GLN A 200 2.60 27.67 1.01
N ARG A 201 2.87 26.37 0.86
CA ARG A 201 3.36 25.55 1.96
C ARG A 201 4.78 25.97 2.36
N LYS A 202 4.99 26.16 3.66
CA LYS A 202 6.31 26.43 4.27
C LYS A 202 6.82 25.16 4.95
N ASP A 203 7.45 24.28 4.19
CA ASP A 203 7.94 22.97 4.66
C ASP A 203 9.44 22.92 4.95
N GLY A 204 10.14 24.05 4.84
CA GLY A 204 11.57 24.17 5.15
C GLY A 204 12.51 23.58 4.10
N PHE A 205 12.00 23.24 2.91
CA PHE A 205 12.80 22.93 1.73
C PHE A 205 13.16 24.21 0.97
N ALA A 206 14.31 24.20 0.29
CA ALA A 206 14.82 25.39 -0.39
C ALA A 206 13.94 25.88 -1.55
N PHE A 207 13.27 24.96 -2.25
CA PHE A 207 12.47 25.27 -3.44
C PHE A 207 11.02 24.86 -3.27
N SER A 208 10.11 25.82 -3.35
CA SER A 208 8.65 25.61 -3.34
C SER A 208 7.99 25.99 -4.67
N SER A 209 8.80 26.32 -5.68
CA SER A 209 8.36 26.57 -7.05
C SER A 209 9.34 25.99 -8.06
N THR A 210 8.87 25.75 -9.28
CA THR A 210 9.70 25.28 -10.41
C THR A 210 9.13 25.82 -11.71
N ASN A 211 10.00 26.37 -12.56
CA ASN A 211 9.68 26.78 -13.91
C ASN A 211 10.17 25.68 -14.87
N PHE A 212 9.29 25.22 -15.76
CA PHE A 212 9.57 24.18 -16.74
C PHE A 212 9.80 24.81 -18.11
N ASP A 213 10.60 24.12 -18.95
CA ASP A 213 10.98 24.60 -20.28
C ASP A 213 9.79 24.71 -21.26
N ASP A 214 8.69 24.02 -20.97
CA ASP A 214 7.44 24.07 -21.74
C ASP A 214 6.51 25.23 -21.34
N GLY A 215 7.00 26.10 -20.44
CA GLY A 215 6.34 27.33 -20.00
C GLY A 215 5.36 27.16 -18.83
N TRP A 216 5.28 25.96 -18.24
CA TRP A 216 4.53 25.77 -16.99
C TRP A 216 5.34 26.19 -15.76
N THR A 217 4.66 26.68 -14.74
CA THR A 217 5.25 26.98 -13.43
C THR A 217 4.47 26.27 -12.34
N SER A 218 5.13 25.40 -11.58
CA SER A 218 4.58 24.73 -10.39
C SER A 218 4.88 25.50 -9.11
N ILE A 219 3.94 25.47 -8.18
CA ILE A 219 4.03 26.06 -6.85
C ILE A 219 3.42 25.07 -5.85
N VAL A 220 4.16 24.74 -4.79
CA VAL A 220 3.68 23.87 -3.71
C VAL A 220 2.63 24.60 -2.89
N GLN A 221 1.47 23.97 -2.73
CA GLN A 221 0.41 24.40 -1.82
C GLN A 221 0.12 23.26 -0.81
N GLU A 222 -0.69 23.55 0.20
CA GLU A 222 -0.99 22.61 1.30
C GLU A 222 -1.78 21.38 0.83
N ASP A 223 -2.78 21.57 -0.02
CA ASP A 223 -3.64 20.47 -0.52
C ASP A 223 -3.38 20.04 -1.97
N TRP A 224 -2.54 20.76 -2.70
CA TRP A 224 -2.21 20.43 -4.10
C TRP A 224 -0.87 21.04 -4.54
N VAL A 225 -0.39 20.64 -5.71
CA VAL A 225 0.56 21.44 -6.48
C VAL A 225 -0.21 22.28 -7.49
N GLN A 226 -0.01 23.60 -7.45
CA GLN A 226 -0.62 24.51 -8.41
C GLN A 226 0.35 24.72 -9.58
N VAL A 227 -0.12 24.44 -10.80
CA VAL A 227 0.62 24.60 -12.04
C VAL A 227 -0.05 25.71 -12.86
N ASN A 228 0.72 26.68 -13.33
CA ASN A 228 0.19 27.82 -14.08
C ASN A 228 0.88 27.94 -15.44
N LYS A 229 0.10 28.28 -16.47
CA LYS A 229 0.60 28.71 -17.77
C LYS A 229 -0.40 29.65 -18.40
N ARG A 230 0.04 30.89 -18.67
CA ARG A 230 -0.82 31.95 -19.20
C ARG A 230 -2.08 32.13 -18.33
N SER A 231 -3.27 31.93 -18.91
CA SER A 231 -4.56 32.04 -18.23
C SER A 231 -5.10 30.70 -17.68
N ILE A 232 -4.39 29.58 -17.88
CA ILE A 232 -4.79 28.26 -17.40
C ILE A 232 -4.09 27.97 -16.07
N LYS A 233 -4.88 27.49 -15.11
CA LYS A 233 -4.42 26.97 -13.82
C LYS A 233 -4.77 25.49 -13.75
N VAL A 234 -3.83 24.66 -13.29
CA VAL A 234 -4.03 23.23 -13.08
C VAL A 234 -3.65 22.88 -11.64
N LEU A 235 -4.47 22.11 -10.95
CA LEU A 235 -4.23 21.66 -9.58
C LEU A 235 -4.01 20.16 -9.58
N LEU A 236 -2.82 19.74 -9.15
CA LEU A 236 -2.49 18.33 -8.93
C LEU A 236 -2.87 18.02 -7.48
N HIS A 237 -4.08 17.50 -7.25
CA HIS A 237 -4.61 17.25 -5.92
C HIS A 237 -3.84 16.13 -5.22
N TYR A 238 -3.52 16.32 -3.95
CA TYR A 238 -3.00 15.24 -3.13
C TYR A 238 -4.09 14.20 -2.84
N PRO A 239 -3.73 12.93 -2.53
CA PRO A 239 -4.71 11.90 -2.17
C PRO A 239 -5.61 12.36 -1.02
N LYS A 240 -6.92 12.17 -1.18
CA LYS A 240 -7.93 12.51 -0.18
C LYS A 240 -8.94 11.38 -0.07
N GLU A 241 -9.32 11.06 1.16
CA GLU A 241 -10.31 10.03 1.45
C GLU A 241 -11.64 10.32 0.74
N GLY A 242 -12.34 9.26 0.31
CA GLY A 242 -13.61 9.37 -0.40
C GLY A 242 -13.51 9.77 -1.87
N THR A 243 -12.30 9.96 -2.41
CA THR A 243 -12.11 10.34 -3.83
C THR A 243 -11.73 9.15 -4.73
N ILE A 244 -11.41 7.99 -4.15
CA ILE A 244 -11.08 6.75 -4.87
C ILE A 244 -11.76 5.59 -4.15
N PHE A 245 -12.73 4.96 -4.81
CA PHE A 245 -13.46 3.79 -4.30
C PHE A 245 -14.11 3.02 -5.46
N PRO A 246 -14.43 1.73 -5.31
CA PRO A 246 -15.12 0.96 -6.33
C PRO A 246 -16.56 1.46 -6.51
N ALA A 247 -16.84 2.13 -7.62
CA ALA A 247 -18.17 2.62 -7.99
C ALA A 247 -18.27 2.84 -9.50
N ASP A 248 -19.49 3.10 -9.97
CA ASP A 248 -19.73 3.52 -11.35
C ASP A 248 -18.99 4.84 -11.66
N PRO A 249 -18.55 5.05 -12.92
CA PRO A 249 -17.67 6.18 -13.25
C PRO A 249 -18.22 7.56 -12.90
N ASP A 250 -19.52 7.76 -13.06
CA ASP A 250 -20.22 8.99 -12.71
C ASP A 250 -20.26 9.20 -11.19
N VAL A 251 -20.62 8.17 -10.42
CA VAL A 251 -20.65 8.21 -8.95
C VAL A 251 -19.27 8.57 -8.38
N LEU A 252 -18.22 7.89 -8.86
CA LEU A 252 -16.84 8.16 -8.44
C LEU A 252 -16.42 9.59 -8.77
N THR A 253 -16.69 10.03 -10.00
CA THR A 253 -16.30 11.36 -10.48
C THR A 253 -17.04 12.48 -9.74
N THR A 254 -18.34 12.31 -9.49
CA THR A 254 -19.14 13.28 -8.75
C THR A 254 -18.75 13.34 -7.28
N ALA A 255 -18.43 12.21 -6.64
CA ALA A 255 -17.89 12.22 -5.29
C ALA A 255 -16.56 13.00 -5.21
N ALA A 256 -15.63 12.72 -6.12
CA ALA A 256 -14.37 13.46 -6.19
C ALA A 256 -14.57 14.95 -6.48
N TRP A 257 -15.49 15.30 -7.38
CA TRP A 257 -15.86 16.69 -7.66
C TRP A 257 -16.35 17.41 -6.41
N ASN A 258 -17.28 16.79 -5.67
CA ASN A 258 -17.85 17.39 -4.46
C ASN A 258 -16.80 17.59 -3.35
N ILE A 259 -15.80 16.71 -3.30
CA ILE A 259 -14.76 16.74 -2.28
C ILE A 259 -13.62 17.70 -2.62
N LEU A 260 -13.22 17.80 -3.90
CA LEU A 260 -12.00 18.49 -4.35
C LEU A 260 -12.29 19.83 -5.05
N VAL A 261 -13.38 19.91 -5.81
CA VAL A 261 -13.70 21.02 -6.70
C VAL A 261 -14.76 21.91 -6.07
N ALA A 262 -15.95 21.36 -5.80
CA ALA A 262 -17.14 22.11 -5.41
C ALA A 262 -16.94 23.15 -4.28
N PRO A 263 -16.13 22.90 -3.22
CA PRO A 263 -15.93 23.89 -2.15
C PRO A 263 -15.35 25.23 -2.63
N ARG A 264 -14.68 25.26 -3.79
CA ARG A 264 -13.99 26.44 -4.32
C ARG A 264 -14.81 27.23 -5.33
N TYR A 265 -16.00 26.73 -5.69
CA TYR A 265 -16.85 27.33 -6.72
C TYR A 265 -18.31 27.49 -6.28
N SER A 266 -19.04 28.31 -7.01
CA SER A 266 -20.48 28.54 -6.91
C SER A 266 -21.09 28.59 -8.31
N ASN A 267 -22.42 28.62 -8.39
CA ASN A 267 -23.16 28.74 -9.67
C ASN A 267 -22.76 27.71 -10.73
N LEU A 268 -22.61 26.44 -10.34
CA LEU A 268 -22.28 25.35 -11.26
C LEU A 268 -23.38 25.20 -12.33
N LYS A 269 -22.98 25.22 -13.60
CA LYS A 269 -23.84 25.08 -14.77
C LYS A 269 -23.28 24.00 -15.69
N ASN A 270 -24.18 23.27 -16.36
CA ASN A 270 -23.86 22.25 -17.36
C ASN A 270 -22.86 21.20 -16.85
N TYR A 271 -23.00 20.78 -15.59
CA TYR A 271 -22.16 19.74 -15.03
C TYR A 271 -22.41 18.40 -15.76
N LYS A 272 -21.33 17.77 -16.21
CA LYS A 272 -21.36 16.49 -16.91
C LYS A 272 -20.18 15.62 -16.48
N THR A 273 -20.39 14.31 -16.45
CA THR A 273 -19.33 13.32 -16.33
C THR A 273 -19.13 12.58 -17.66
N ALA A 274 -17.91 12.12 -17.91
CA ALA A 274 -17.54 11.30 -19.05
C ALA A 274 -16.41 10.33 -18.67
N TYR A 275 -16.30 9.23 -19.39
CA TYR A 275 -15.24 8.23 -19.21
C TYR A 275 -14.95 7.54 -20.54
N ILE A 276 -13.83 6.81 -20.62
CA ILE A 276 -13.48 5.94 -21.76
C ILE A 276 -13.25 4.51 -21.25
N SER A 277 -13.87 3.51 -21.87
CA SER A 277 -13.78 2.10 -21.49
C SER A 277 -12.44 1.48 -21.91
N THR A 278 -11.39 1.72 -21.12
CA THR A 278 -10.04 1.15 -21.29
C THR A 278 -9.57 0.50 -19.98
N TYR A 279 -8.52 -0.32 -20.06
CA TYR A 279 -7.84 -0.92 -18.90
C TYR A 279 -7.44 0.14 -17.86
N ASN A 280 -6.80 1.23 -18.29
CA ASN A 280 -6.55 2.40 -17.45
C ASN A 280 -7.59 3.48 -17.76
N ARG A 281 -8.81 3.26 -17.24
CA ARG A 281 -9.98 4.11 -17.48
C ARG A 281 -9.74 5.57 -17.07
N PRO A 282 -9.86 6.54 -17.99
CA PRO A 282 -9.93 7.95 -17.65
C PRO A 282 -11.34 8.32 -17.18
N TYR A 283 -11.40 9.23 -16.20
CA TYR A 283 -12.59 9.81 -15.62
C TYR A 283 -12.55 11.33 -15.84
N LEU A 284 -13.66 11.92 -16.27
CA LEU A 284 -13.80 13.35 -16.45
C LEU A 284 -15.07 13.86 -15.79
N GLY A 285 -14.98 14.92 -15.01
CA GLY A 285 -16.10 15.75 -14.58
C GLY A 285 -15.88 17.17 -15.09
N MET A 286 -16.87 17.81 -15.68
CA MET A 286 -16.69 19.13 -16.28
C MET A 286 -17.91 20.01 -16.13
N GLY A 287 -17.70 21.32 -16.09
CA GLY A 287 -18.78 22.29 -16.01
C GLY A 287 -18.28 23.73 -15.96
N TYR A 288 -19.22 24.66 -16.07
CA TYR A 288 -18.97 26.09 -15.88
C TYR A 288 -19.28 26.46 -14.44
N ALA A 289 -18.43 27.24 -13.79
CA ALA A 289 -18.66 27.65 -12.41
C ALA A 289 -18.06 29.04 -12.14
N THR A 290 -18.50 29.68 -11.07
CA THR A 290 -17.93 30.94 -10.56
C THR A 290 -16.88 30.62 -9.50
N GLU A 291 -15.62 31.02 -9.68
CA GLU A 291 -14.58 30.85 -8.65
C GLU A 291 -14.91 31.77 -7.46
N ASN A 292 -15.12 31.19 -6.27
CA ASN A 292 -15.61 31.93 -5.10
C ASN A 292 -14.69 33.10 -4.70
N LYS A 293 -13.38 32.94 -4.93
CA LYS A 293 -12.37 33.95 -4.58
C LYS A 293 -12.40 35.19 -5.47
N THR A 294 -12.55 34.99 -6.79
CA THR A 294 -12.38 36.07 -7.77
C THR A 294 -13.70 36.53 -8.36
N GLY A 295 -14.79 35.78 -8.16
CA GLY A 295 -16.08 36.03 -8.79
C GLY A 295 -16.10 35.79 -10.30
N LYS A 296 -15.01 35.27 -10.88
CA LYS A 296 -14.91 35.04 -12.33
C LYS A 296 -15.59 33.73 -12.70
N GLU A 297 -16.35 33.74 -13.80
CA GLU A 297 -16.78 32.50 -14.45
C GLU A 297 -15.57 31.80 -15.09
N VAL A 298 -15.51 30.49 -14.93
CA VAL A 298 -14.45 29.62 -15.42
C VAL A 298 -15.05 28.31 -15.95
N PHE A 299 -14.32 27.67 -16.86
CA PHE A 299 -14.56 26.30 -17.28
C PHE A 299 -13.63 25.36 -16.53
N VAL A 300 -14.20 24.39 -15.82
CA VAL A 300 -13.45 23.45 -14.97
C VAL A 300 -13.57 22.05 -15.55
N VAL A 301 -12.44 21.34 -15.64
CA VAL A 301 -12.38 19.91 -15.97
C VAL A 301 -11.60 19.21 -14.86
N LEU A 302 -12.27 18.31 -14.14
CA LEU A 302 -11.65 17.36 -13.23
C LEU A 302 -11.34 16.08 -14.00
N PHE A 303 -10.12 15.59 -13.90
CA PHE A 303 -9.62 14.44 -14.63
C PHE A 303 -8.88 13.47 -13.71
N ARG A 304 -9.01 12.17 -13.99
CA ARG A 304 -8.18 11.13 -13.39
C ARG A 304 -7.94 10.01 -14.38
N GLN A 305 -6.69 9.57 -14.51
CA GLN A 305 -6.30 8.34 -15.20
C GLN A 305 -5.02 7.82 -14.56
N GLY A 306 -5.13 6.75 -13.76
CA GLY A 306 -4.04 6.30 -12.89
C GLY A 306 -4.03 7.00 -11.52
N GLU A 307 -2.87 7.57 -11.15
CA GLU A 307 -2.61 8.11 -9.80
C GLU A 307 -3.07 9.57 -9.66
N GLY A 308 -3.97 9.83 -8.70
CA GLY A 308 -4.40 11.18 -8.30
C GLY A 308 -5.45 11.84 -9.19
N TRP A 309 -6.02 12.93 -8.69
CA TRP A 309 -7.00 13.77 -9.38
C TRP A 309 -6.33 15.07 -9.84
N ILE A 310 -6.62 15.49 -11.07
CA ILE A 310 -6.08 16.71 -11.68
C ILE A 310 -7.24 17.62 -12.05
N GLU A 311 -7.19 18.86 -11.61
CA GLU A 311 -8.23 19.85 -11.91
C GLU A 311 -7.69 20.95 -12.82
N PHE A 312 -8.31 21.11 -13.97
CA PHE A 312 -7.99 22.11 -14.97
C PHE A 312 -8.99 23.25 -14.88
N ILE A 313 -8.49 24.48 -14.80
CA ILE A 313 -9.27 25.70 -14.63
C ILE A 313 -8.87 26.64 -15.76
N ALA A 314 -9.77 26.82 -16.72
CA ALA A 314 -9.60 27.71 -17.86
C ALA A 314 -10.62 28.87 -17.81
N PRO A 315 -10.35 30.03 -18.42
CA PRO A 315 -11.32 31.11 -18.52
C PRO A 315 -12.61 30.68 -19.24
N ASP A 316 -12.47 29.83 -20.25
CA ASP A 316 -13.56 29.27 -21.04
C ASP A 316 -13.15 27.94 -21.70
N LYS A 317 -14.14 27.24 -22.28
CA LYS A 317 -13.92 25.96 -22.96
C LYS A 317 -13.00 26.08 -24.18
N ASN A 318 -13.04 27.19 -24.91
CA ASN A 318 -12.19 27.37 -26.10
C ASN A 318 -10.72 27.47 -25.71
N THR A 319 -10.40 28.14 -24.61
CA THR A 319 -9.05 28.22 -24.06
C THR A 319 -8.54 26.83 -23.67
N PHE A 320 -9.38 25.99 -23.05
CA PHE A 320 -9.04 24.60 -22.78
C PHE A 320 -8.75 23.82 -24.07
N ILE A 321 -9.64 23.88 -25.06
CA ILE A 321 -9.47 23.19 -26.36
C ILE A 321 -8.18 23.65 -27.06
N GLN A 322 -7.85 24.93 -27.00
CA GLN A 322 -6.65 25.48 -27.62
C GLN A 322 -5.37 24.94 -26.99
N GLU A 323 -5.32 24.73 -25.67
CA GLU A 323 -4.14 24.18 -24.99
C GLU A 323 -4.06 22.65 -25.18
N TYR A 324 -5.16 21.93 -24.93
CA TYR A 324 -5.16 20.47 -24.85
C TYR A 324 -5.58 19.74 -26.14
N LYS A 325 -6.01 20.49 -27.17
CA LYS A 325 -6.29 20.01 -28.54
C LYS A 325 -7.46 19.03 -28.68
N PHE A 326 -8.41 19.03 -27.74
CA PHE A 326 -9.66 18.29 -27.87
C PHE A 326 -10.81 18.95 -27.09
N ASP A 327 -12.06 18.68 -27.48
CA ASP A 327 -13.26 19.11 -26.73
C ASP A 327 -13.66 18.03 -25.71
N PRO A 328 -13.55 18.31 -24.39
CA PRO A 328 -13.87 17.32 -23.37
C PRO A 328 -15.36 16.95 -23.33
N GLU A 329 -16.27 17.80 -23.80
CA GLU A 329 -17.70 17.52 -23.79
C GLU A 329 -18.10 16.46 -24.84
N THR A 330 -17.23 16.22 -25.82
CA THR A 330 -17.44 15.23 -26.90
C THR A 330 -17.01 13.82 -26.52
N ILE A 331 -16.32 13.66 -25.38
CA ILE A 331 -15.82 12.36 -24.92
C ILE A 331 -16.98 11.40 -24.63
N LYS A 332 -16.83 10.17 -25.12
CA LYS A 332 -17.73 9.02 -24.95
C LYS A 332 -16.93 7.80 -24.50
N TRP A 333 -17.66 6.78 -24.04
CA TRP A 333 -17.09 5.52 -23.55
C TRP A 333 -16.20 4.79 -24.59
N ASP A 334 -16.38 5.04 -25.89
CA ASP A 334 -15.64 4.44 -27.00
C ASP A 334 -14.64 5.41 -27.67
N SER A 335 -14.41 6.59 -27.09
CA SER A 335 -13.46 7.57 -27.64
C SER A 335 -12.02 7.07 -27.60
N ASN A 336 -11.16 7.60 -28.48
CA ASN A 336 -9.74 7.28 -28.44
C ASN A 336 -9.12 7.77 -27.12
N SER A 337 -8.52 6.86 -26.34
CA SER A 337 -7.89 7.19 -25.06
C SER A 337 -6.67 8.10 -25.19
N ASP A 338 -6.03 8.17 -26.36
CA ASP A 338 -4.87 9.05 -26.58
C ASP A 338 -5.19 10.54 -26.44
N LEU A 339 -6.48 10.91 -26.55
CA LEU A 339 -6.96 12.26 -26.28
C LEU A 339 -6.65 12.71 -24.84
N MET A 340 -6.48 11.76 -23.91
CA MET A 340 -6.20 12.04 -22.49
C MET A 340 -4.72 12.23 -22.21
N ASN A 341 -3.81 11.88 -23.13
CA ASN A 341 -2.36 11.97 -22.92
C ASN A 341 -1.91 13.38 -22.47
N PRO A 342 -2.39 14.49 -23.07
CA PRO A 342 -2.05 15.84 -22.60
C PRO A 342 -2.48 16.12 -21.15
N LEU A 343 -3.61 15.56 -20.71
CA LEU A 343 -4.08 15.74 -19.33
C LEU A 343 -3.26 14.89 -18.35
N ALA A 344 -3.02 13.61 -18.69
CA ALA A 344 -2.22 12.70 -17.89
C ALA A 344 -0.78 13.20 -17.70
N ASN A 345 -0.20 13.79 -18.76
CA ASN A 345 1.16 14.34 -18.72
C ASN A 345 1.30 15.54 -17.77
N MET A 346 0.21 16.16 -17.28
CA MET A 346 0.31 17.21 -16.28
C MET A 346 0.89 16.71 -14.95
N ALA A 347 0.80 15.41 -14.64
CA ALA A 347 1.34 14.83 -13.41
C ALA A 347 2.87 15.05 -13.25
N VAL A 348 3.61 15.22 -14.35
CA VAL A 348 5.08 15.44 -14.32
C VAL A 348 5.48 16.77 -13.65
N HIS A 349 4.53 17.70 -13.52
CA HIS A 349 4.75 19.02 -12.93
C HIS A 349 4.78 19.00 -11.40
N ASN A 350 4.51 17.86 -10.76
CA ASN A 350 4.80 17.65 -9.34
C ASN A 350 6.29 17.29 -9.14
N LYS A 351 7.15 18.26 -9.46
CA LYS A 351 8.60 18.09 -9.52
C LYS A 351 9.31 19.38 -9.12
N PHE A 352 10.11 19.32 -8.06
CA PHE A 352 10.81 20.46 -7.47
C PHE A 352 12.30 20.19 -7.30
N ALA A 353 13.11 21.22 -7.52
CA ALA A 353 14.56 21.19 -7.38
C ALA A 353 15.03 20.78 -5.97
N VAL A 354 16.24 20.22 -5.90
CA VAL A 354 16.91 19.84 -4.65
C VAL A 354 18.00 20.86 -4.26
N ALA A 355 18.19 21.07 -2.97
CA ALA A 355 19.33 21.79 -2.40
C ALA A 355 20.07 20.95 -1.36
N ALA A 356 21.35 21.24 -1.12
CA ALA A 356 22.14 20.53 -0.11
C ALA A 356 21.53 20.62 1.31
N SER A 357 20.85 21.73 1.62
CA SER A 357 20.15 21.95 2.89
C SER A 357 18.91 21.08 3.10
N ASP A 358 18.37 20.49 2.03
CA ASP A 358 17.15 19.68 2.10
C ASP A 358 17.41 18.28 2.67
N PHE A 359 18.65 17.79 2.53
CA PHE A 359 19.05 16.44 2.91
C PHE A 359 19.36 16.35 4.40
N LYS A 360 18.33 16.03 5.17
CA LYS A 360 18.39 15.83 6.62
C LYS A 360 17.50 14.67 7.04
N GLY A 361 17.85 14.02 8.14
CA GLY A 361 17.05 12.94 8.72
C GLY A 361 17.17 11.63 7.95
N LYS A 362 16.26 10.70 8.26
CA LYS A 362 16.24 9.35 7.71
C LYS A 362 15.19 9.23 6.61
N TRP A 363 15.58 8.72 5.46
CA TRP A 363 14.74 8.53 4.28
C TRP A 363 14.76 7.06 3.88
N THR A 364 13.59 6.47 3.67
CA THR A 364 13.46 5.04 3.34
C THR A 364 12.65 4.82 2.08
N SER A 365 13.07 3.81 1.31
CA SER A 365 12.33 3.24 0.20
C SER A 365 12.14 1.76 0.49
N ASP A 366 10.88 1.36 0.65
CA ASP A 366 10.50 -0.01 0.96
C ASP A 366 9.78 -0.61 -0.26
N PHE A 367 10.17 -1.82 -0.63
CA PHE A 367 9.54 -2.57 -1.69
C PHE A 367 9.22 -3.97 -1.19
N THR A 368 8.02 -4.46 -1.50
CA THR A 368 7.64 -5.86 -1.30
C THR A 368 6.87 -6.36 -2.52
N GLY A 369 7.35 -7.45 -3.11
CA GLY A 369 6.72 -8.17 -4.20
C GLY A 369 6.56 -9.63 -3.81
N ILE A 370 5.33 -10.13 -3.94
CA ILE A 370 4.97 -11.51 -3.59
C ILE A 370 4.33 -12.15 -4.82
N GLN A 371 4.91 -13.25 -5.29
CA GLN A 371 4.33 -14.06 -6.36
C GLN A 371 3.88 -15.39 -5.79
N GLN A 372 2.60 -15.71 -5.94
CA GLN A 372 2.06 -17.02 -5.57
C GLN A 372 1.97 -17.89 -6.82
N LEU A 373 2.45 -19.12 -6.72
CA LEU A 373 2.43 -20.11 -7.80
C LEU A 373 1.35 -21.14 -7.48
N TYR A 374 0.55 -21.50 -8.48
CA TYR A 374 -0.46 -22.55 -8.40
C TYR A 374 -0.28 -23.51 -9.57
N ASN A 375 -0.51 -24.80 -9.32
CA ASN A 375 -0.48 -25.82 -10.35
C ASN A 375 -1.71 -25.66 -11.24
N VAL A 376 -1.51 -25.41 -12.53
CA VAL A 376 -2.57 -25.10 -13.51
C VAL A 376 -3.63 -26.22 -13.65
N TYR A 377 -3.27 -27.48 -13.40
CA TYR A 377 -4.17 -28.62 -13.59
C TYR A 377 -4.94 -29.02 -12.33
N THR A 378 -4.37 -28.76 -11.15
CA THR A 378 -4.95 -29.20 -9.87
C THR A 378 -5.46 -28.04 -9.03
N GLY A 379 -5.13 -26.80 -9.37
CA GLY A 379 -5.40 -25.62 -8.55
C GLY A 379 -4.61 -25.56 -7.24
N ASN A 380 -3.77 -26.57 -6.97
CA ASN A 380 -3.00 -26.65 -5.73
C ASN A 380 -1.90 -25.59 -5.69
N TYR A 381 -1.72 -24.97 -4.53
CA TYR A 381 -0.64 -24.04 -4.28
C TYR A 381 0.73 -24.72 -4.44
N ALA A 382 1.62 -24.10 -5.21
CA ALA A 382 2.92 -24.62 -5.62
C ALA A 382 4.11 -23.82 -5.05
N GLY A 383 3.84 -22.83 -4.18
CA GLY A 383 4.84 -22.04 -3.47
C GLY A 383 4.67 -20.53 -3.68
N MET A 384 5.43 -19.76 -2.92
CA MET A 384 5.47 -18.30 -3.00
C MET A 384 6.90 -17.85 -3.17
N HIS A 385 7.11 -16.90 -4.07
CA HIS A 385 8.35 -16.18 -4.21
C HIS A 385 8.21 -14.81 -3.58
N MET A 386 9.16 -14.42 -2.73
CA MET A 386 9.18 -13.11 -2.10
C MET A 386 10.41 -12.32 -2.56
N ASN A 387 10.17 -11.06 -2.89
CA ASN A 387 11.17 -10.07 -3.23
C ASN A 387 10.89 -8.85 -2.35
N GLN A 388 11.72 -8.60 -1.36
CA GLN A 388 11.57 -7.45 -0.48
C GLN A 388 12.89 -6.70 -0.44
N SER A 389 12.82 -5.37 -0.36
CA SER A 389 13.99 -4.55 -0.09
C SER A 389 13.64 -3.35 0.76
N ASN A 390 14.58 -2.96 1.62
CA ASN A 390 14.57 -1.72 2.37
C ASN A 390 15.87 -0.97 2.03
N GLU A 391 15.73 0.19 1.41
CA GLU A 391 16.84 1.10 1.16
C GLU A 391 16.71 2.32 2.07
N GLU A 392 17.78 2.69 2.74
CA GLU A 392 17.79 3.72 3.78
C GLU A 392 18.96 4.69 3.56
N PHE A 393 18.65 5.98 3.57
CA PHE A 393 19.61 7.07 3.72
C PHE A 393 19.40 7.74 5.07
N VAL A 394 20.49 7.98 5.80
CA VAL A 394 20.50 8.83 7.00
C VAL A 394 21.44 10.00 6.73
N PHE A 395 20.88 11.19 6.55
CA PHE A 395 21.63 12.41 6.28
C PHE A 395 21.94 13.17 7.57
N GLY A 396 23.23 13.43 7.78
CA GLY A 396 23.76 14.21 8.89
C GLY A 396 24.36 15.55 8.44
N ASN A 397 24.96 16.25 9.39
CA ASN A 397 25.53 17.57 9.14
C ASN A 397 26.73 17.53 8.17
N GLY A 398 26.93 18.63 7.45
CA GLY A 398 28.09 18.81 6.56
C GLY A 398 28.10 17.87 5.34
N GLY A 399 26.92 17.40 4.93
CA GLY A 399 26.75 16.49 3.79
C GLY A 399 27.14 15.05 4.10
N ASN A 400 27.42 14.69 5.35
CA ASN A 400 27.69 13.29 5.70
C ASN A 400 26.40 12.46 5.59
N TYR A 401 26.51 11.23 5.09
CA TYR A 401 25.38 10.29 5.10
C TYR A 401 25.84 8.87 5.45
N SER A 402 24.90 8.09 5.97
CA SER A 402 24.96 6.63 6.00
C SER A 402 23.91 6.06 5.07
N TRP A 403 24.26 5.01 4.34
CA TRP A 403 23.38 4.31 3.42
C TRP A 403 23.37 2.82 3.73
N LYS A 404 22.20 2.20 3.59
CA LYS A 404 21.98 0.77 3.78
C LYS A 404 20.97 0.27 2.76
N LEU A 405 21.28 -0.84 2.11
CA LEU A 405 20.34 -1.64 1.35
C LEU A 405 20.24 -3.02 1.97
N LEU A 406 19.03 -3.40 2.35
CA LEU A 406 18.67 -4.74 2.77
C LEU A 406 17.79 -5.34 1.67
N VAL A 407 18.20 -6.49 1.12
CA VAL A 407 17.41 -7.25 0.15
C VAL A 407 17.09 -8.61 0.71
N VAL A 408 15.84 -9.02 0.60
CA VAL A 408 15.35 -10.36 0.89
C VAL A 408 14.76 -10.92 -0.40
N ASN A 409 15.33 -12.00 -0.93
CA ASN A 409 14.88 -12.61 -2.18
C ASN A 409 14.86 -14.12 -2.04
N GLY A 410 13.82 -14.74 -2.60
CA GLY A 410 13.79 -16.16 -2.87
C GLY A 410 12.42 -16.75 -2.63
N MET A 411 12.33 -18.07 -2.83
CA MET A 411 11.15 -18.81 -2.43
C MET A 411 10.97 -18.64 -0.93
N ALA A 412 9.74 -18.33 -0.55
CA ALA A 412 9.27 -18.50 0.79
C ALA A 412 9.77 -19.89 1.27
N GLY A 413 10.55 -19.96 2.36
CA GLY A 413 11.19 -21.21 2.79
C GLY A 413 12.71 -21.19 2.73
N ASN A 414 13.25 -20.42 1.79
CA ASN A 414 14.67 -20.39 1.42
C ASN A 414 15.08 -18.96 1.00
N ALA A 415 14.43 -17.95 1.57
CA ALA A 415 14.71 -16.57 1.28
C ALA A 415 16.09 -16.22 1.84
N LYS A 416 16.94 -15.67 0.98
CA LYS A 416 18.27 -15.17 1.36
C LYS A 416 18.15 -13.70 1.69
N PHE A 417 18.87 -13.27 2.71
CA PHE A 417 19.03 -11.86 3.02
C PHE A 417 20.46 -11.43 2.67
N THR A 418 20.57 -10.27 2.06
CA THR A 418 21.84 -9.59 1.82
C THR A 418 21.70 -8.17 2.34
N GLU A 419 22.66 -7.75 3.15
CA GLU A 419 22.76 -6.37 3.61
C GLU A 419 24.06 -5.77 3.09
N VAL A 420 23.97 -4.58 2.52
CA VAL A 420 25.13 -3.78 2.13
C VAL A 420 25.00 -2.41 2.79
N LYS A 421 26.12 -1.92 3.30
CA LYS A 421 26.21 -0.62 3.97
C LYS A 421 27.34 0.19 3.38
N SER A 422 27.14 1.49 3.26
CA SER A 422 28.18 2.46 2.92
C SER A 422 27.93 3.77 3.64
N SER A 423 28.95 4.62 3.67
CA SER A 423 28.84 5.98 4.17
C SER A 423 29.75 6.88 3.35
N GLY A 424 29.48 8.17 3.36
CA GLY A 424 30.26 9.11 2.58
C GLY A 424 29.76 10.54 2.68
N LYS A 425 30.11 11.33 1.66
CA LYS A 425 29.64 12.69 1.50
C LYS A 425 28.68 12.82 0.32
N LEU A 426 27.63 13.59 0.54
CA LEU A 426 26.69 14.08 -0.44
C LEU A 426 27.16 15.46 -0.93
N SER A 427 27.10 15.68 -2.24
CA SER A 427 27.10 17.00 -2.84
C SER A 427 25.92 17.16 -3.80
N VAL A 428 25.51 18.40 -4.03
CA VAL A 428 24.44 18.75 -4.98
C VAL A 428 25.10 19.52 -6.13
N PRO A 429 25.58 18.84 -7.19
CA PRO A 429 26.32 19.50 -8.28
C PRO A 429 25.47 20.51 -9.04
N ASN A 430 24.15 20.30 -9.08
CA ASN A 430 23.16 21.24 -9.58
C ASN A 430 21.79 20.92 -8.96
N ASN A 431 20.80 21.75 -9.22
CA ASN A 431 19.46 21.67 -8.61
C ASN A 431 18.63 20.43 -8.99
N TRP A 432 19.13 19.56 -9.88
CA TRP A 432 18.44 18.38 -10.38
C TRP A 432 19.26 17.09 -10.23
N GLN A 433 20.40 17.17 -9.53
CA GLN A 433 21.28 16.03 -9.33
C GLN A 433 21.88 16.03 -7.95
N VAL A 434 22.14 14.83 -7.44
CA VAL A 434 22.90 14.59 -6.23
C VAL A 434 24.04 13.65 -6.52
N HIS A 435 25.16 13.85 -5.86
CA HIS A 435 26.33 13.00 -5.96
C HIS A 435 26.68 12.43 -4.58
N PHE A 436 26.85 11.12 -4.55
CA PHE A 436 27.25 10.36 -3.37
C PHE A 436 28.64 9.79 -3.61
N THR A 437 29.58 10.03 -2.69
CA THR A 437 30.95 9.53 -2.84
C THR A 437 31.05 7.99 -2.78
N LYS A 438 30.05 7.30 -2.23
CA LYS A 438 30.05 5.83 -2.09
C LYS A 438 28.67 5.22 -1.84
N ILE A 439 28.08 4.61 -2.86
CA ILE A 439 26.95 3.69 -2.75
C ILE A 439 27.47 2.29 -3.10
N GLU A 440 27.30 1.34 -2.17
CA GLU A 440 27.91 0.00 -2.25
C GLU A 440 29.43 0.08 -2.43
N THR A 441 29.92 -0.04 -3.66
CA THR A 441 31.33 -0.18 -4.02
C THR A 441 31.96 1.09 -4.59
N GLY A 442 31.17 2.09 -5.03
CA GLY A 442 31.69 3.25 -5.76
C GLY A 442 30.83 4.49 -5.67
N SER A 443 31.33 5.62 -6.18
CA SER A 443 30.55 6.85 -6.22
C SER A 443 29.40 6.75 -7.22
N LYS A 444 28.27 7.40 -6.91
CA LYS A 444 27.09 7.44 -7.77
C LYS A 444 26.52 8.83 -7.85
N THR A 445 26.07 9.21 -9.05
CA THR A 445 25.31 10.44 -9.28
C THR A 445 23.90 10.06 -9.67
N TYR A 446 22.91 10.70 -9.05
CA TYR A 446 21.50 10.50 -9.35
C TYR A 446 20.90 11.78 -9.89
N ASN A 447 20.02 11.65 -10.89
CA ASN A 447 18.99 12.65 -11.15
C ASN A 447 18.03 12.65 -9.96
N ALA A 448 17.76 13.82 -9.41
CA ALA A 448 17.03 13.99 -8.16
C ALA A 448 16.01 15.12 -8.22
N PHE A 449 14.86 14.88 -7.61
CA PHE A 449 13.86 15.91 -7.39
C PHE A 449 12.95 15.56 -6.21
N TRP A 450 12.31 16.58 -5.65
CA TRP A 450 11.22 16.40 -4.70
C TRP A 450 9.88 16.35 -5.42
N SER A 451 9.01 15.41 -5.07
CA SER A 451 7.57 15.50 -5.34
C SER A 451 6.82 15.72 -4.02
N CYS A 452 5.64 16.32 -4.11
CA CYS A 452 4.86 16.74 -2.94
C CYS A 452 3.61 15.86 -2.77
N ILE A 453 3.29 15.58 -1.50
CA ILE A 453 2.02 15.02 -1.04
C ILE A 453 1.56 15.83 0.19
N LYS A 454 0.34 15.59 0.67
CA LYS A 454 -0.17 16.28 1.86
C LYS A 454 0.76 16.06 3.05
N GLY A 455 1.26 17.15 3.62
CA GLY A 455 2.12 17.11 4.80
C GLY A 455 3.54 16.56 4.61
N ALA A 456 3.97 16.12 3.42
CA ALA A 456 5.33 15.59 3.20
C ALA A 456 5.90 15.89 1.80
N ARG A 457 7.20 15.62 1.64
CA ARG A 457 7.87 15.52 0.33
C ARG A 457 8.43 14.12 0.16
N ILE A 458 8.55 13.68 -1.09
CA ILE A 458 9.12 12.40 -1.50
C ILE A 458 10.39 12.70 -2.30
N LEU A 459 11.51 12.09 -1.90
CA LEU A 459 12.74 12.14 -2.68
C LEU A 459 12.62 11.16 -3.85
N ASN A 460 12.86 11.61 -5.08
CA ASN A 460 12.89 10.76 -6.26
C ASN A 460 14.34 10.69 -6.74
N LEU A 461 14.94 9.50 -6.77
CA LEU A 461 16.30 9.28 -7.29
C LEU A 461 16.30 8.32 -8.48
N LEU A 462 17.05 8.67 -9.52
CA LEU A 462 17.32 7.82 -10.69
C LEU A 462 18.81 7.88 -11.01
N ASP A 463 19.48 6.74 -11.12
CA ASP A 463 20.92 6.70 -11.44
C ASP A 463 21.18 7.43 -12.77
N ALA A 464 22.04 8.45 -12.74
CA ALA A 464 22.29 9.30 -13.89
C ALA A 464 23.15 8.59 -14.97
N GLN A 465 23.93 7.58 -14.58
CA GLN A 465 24.73 6.77 -15.52
C GLN A 465 23.89 5.66 -16.16
N TYR A 466 22.92 5.13 -15.41
CA TYR A 466 22.03 4.08 -15.86
C TYR A 466 20.57 4.52 -15.77
N PRO A 467 20.15 5.55 -16.54
CA PRO A 467 18.78 6.06 -16.49
C PRO A 467 17.76 5.00 -16.92
N GLY A 468 18.20 3.95 -17.65
CA GLY A 468 17.43 2.74 -17.91
C GLY A 468 15.97 3.00 -18.30
N SER A 469 15.06 2.58 -17.42
CA SER A 469 13.60 2.66 -17.55
C SER A 469 13.00 4.06 -17.30
N GLY A 470 13.78 5.02 -16.81
CA GLY A 470 13.28 6.32 -16.34
C GLY A 470 12.49 6.24 -15.03
N ILE A 471 12.46 5.09 -14.35
CA ILE A 471 11.70 4.87 -13.12
C ILE A 471 12.54 5.35 -11.93
N TYR A 472 12.05 6.37 -11.24
CA TYR A 472 12.67 6.88 -10.03
C TYR A 472 12.33 6.01 -8.81
N THR A 473 13.34 5.69 -8.01
CA THR A 473 13.14 5.16 -6.65
C THR A 473 12.65 6.29 -5.76
N LYS A 474 11.58 6.03 -5.01
CA LYS A 474 10.89 7.03 -4.17
C LYS A 474 11.20 6.79 -2.70
N TYR A 475 11.66 7.81 -1.99
CA TYR A 475 11.96 7.73 -0.57
C TYR A 475 11.06 8.67 0.22
N GLY A 476 10.45 8.14 1.28
CA GLY A 476 9.73 8.90 2.28
C GLY A 476 10.62 9.24 3.46
N LEU A 477 10.37 10.39 4.10
CA LEU A 477 11.01 10.71 5.38
C LEU A 477 10.46 9.80 6.47
N ALA A 478 11.32 9.00 7.10
CA ALA A 478 10.96 8.20 8.26
C ALA A 478 10.66 9.12 9.44
N LYS A 479 9.50 8.94 10.06
CA LYS A 479 9.08 9.66 11.27
C LYS A 479 9.54 8.94 12.52
#